data_AF-A0A9D7N2E7-F1
#
_entry.id   AF-A0A9D7N2E7-F1
#
_cell.length_a   1.000
_cell.length_b   1.000
_cell.length_c   1.000
_cell.angle_alpha   90.00
_cell.angle_beta   90.00
_cell.angle_gamma   90.00
#
_symmetry.space_group_name_H-M   'P 1'
#
loop_
_entity.id
_entity.type
_entity.pdbx_description
1 polymer ?
#
loop_
_entity_poly.entity_id
_entity_poly.type
_entity_poly.pdbx_seq_one_letter_code
_entity_poly.pdbx_strand_id
1 'polypeptide(L)'
;MGALDGVLSTRTAWIGEREVVEVRFRAAELGFEALLAHAIAHSCDQRVFATSDAQLELARKKLGARAERFQGELRRAKDDDQLYYLGRSPLRFLPLTSLQAQLVNAALAPARVSRAAKHRDPRSSLSPRQQELLRRIEQALSRDAKVLDGLERPSAMEKLDEYEVALMRRLQG
;
A
#
# COMPACT_ATOMS: atom_id res chain seq x y z
N MET A 1 8.81 9.46 2.47
CA MET A 1 8.02 9.08 3.66
C MET A 1 8.27 7.64 4.11
N GLY A 2 7.91 6.60 3.35
CA GLY A 2 8.00 5.21 3.84
C GLY A 2 9.40 4.57 3.96
N ALA A 3 10.48 5.30 3.66
CA ALA A 3 11.86 4.82 3.72
C ALA A 3 12.66 5.41 4.90
N LEU A 4 11.98 6.12 5.81
CA LEU A 4 12.60 6.75 6.97
C LEU A 4 12.50 5.79 8.18
N ASP A 5 13.63 5.52 8.84
CA ASP A 5 13.68 4.67 10.03
C ASP A 5 12.76 5.22 11.13
N GLY A 6 12.00 4.33 11.77
CA GLY A 6 10.96 4.68 12.74
C GLY A 6 9.57 4.95 12.13
N VAL A 7 9.43 5.00 10.79
CA VAL A 7 8.12 4.97 10.13
C VAL A 7 7.58 3.54 10.11
N LEU A 8 6.39 3.35 10.69
CA LEU A 8 5.73 2.05 10.80
C LEU A 8 4.95 1.72 9.52
N SER A 9 4.27 2.71 8.94
CA SER A 9 3.50 2.53 7.71
C SER A 9 3.17 3.88 7.08
N THR A 10 3.03 3.89 5.76
CA THR A 10 2.44 5.01 5.02
C THR A 10 1.26 4.52 4.20
N ARG A 11 0.18 5.30 4.11
CA ARG A 11 -0.91 5.01 3.18
C ARG A 11 -1.46 6.28 2.55
N THR A 12 -1.90 6.17 1.31
CA THR A 12 -2.67 7.24 0.65
C THR A 12 -4.09 7.28 1.20
N ALA A 13 -4.59 8.47 1.46
CA ALA A 13 -5.92 8.71 1.96
C ALA A 13 -6.45 10.06 1.44
N TRP A 14 -7.70 10.36 1.78
CA TRP A 14 -8.37 11.60 1.39
C TRP A 14 -8.89 12.34 2.62
N ILE A 15 -8.63 13.65 2.67
CA ILE A 15 -9.24 14.60 3.60
C ILE A 15 -10.08 15.56 2.77
N GLY A 16 -11.40 15.42 2.82
CA GLY A 16 -12.29 16.08 1.86
C GLY A 16 -11.93 15.66 0.43
N GLU A 17 -11.63 16.63 -0.44
CA GLU A 17 -11.19 16.43 -1.84
C GLU A 17 -9.66 16.40 -1.99
N ARG A 18 -8.90 16.38 -0.90
CA ARG A 18 -7.43 16.41 -0.94
C ARG A 18 -6.86 15.03 -0.72
N GLU A 19 -6.04 14.57 -1.66
CA GLU A 19 -5.20 13.41 -1.46
C GLU A 19 -4.09 13.74 -0.45
N VAL A 20 -3.88 12.84 0.51
CA VAL A 20 -2.88 12.96 1.56
C VAL A 20 -2.17 11.64 1.77
N VAL A 21 -0.96 11.71 2.32
CA VAL A 21 -0.25 10.54 2.81
C VAL A 21 -0.34 10.51 4.32
N GLU A 22 -1.06 9.54 4.87
CA GLU A 22 -1.01 9.26 6.31
C GLU A 22 0.28 8.52 6.61
N VAL A 23 1.01 9.02 7.60
CA VAL A 23 2.25 8.41 8.10
C VAL A 23 2.03 8.00 9.56
N ARG A 24 2.18 6.71 9.84
CA ARG A 24 2.26 6.18 11.21
C ARG A 24 3.72 5.92 11.52
N PHE A 25 4.19 6.38 12.68
CA PHE A 25 5.57 6.29 13.09
C PHE A 25 5.66 6.04 14.59
N ARG A 26 6.79 5.49 15.05
CA ARG A 26 7.04 5.27 16.48
C ARG A 26 7.67 6.52 17.07
N ALA A 27 6.90 7.27 17.86
CA ALA A 27 7.36 8.55 18.43
C ALA A 27 8.61 8.42 19.32
N ALA A 28 8.89 7.23 19.88
CA ALA A 28 10.09 6.94 20.65
C ALA A 28 11.38 6.85 19.81
N GLU A 29 11.26 6.58 18.50
CA GLU A 29 12.39 6.40 17.58
C GLU A 29 12.50 7.56 16.58
N LEU A 30 11.34 8.09 16.15
CA LEU A 30 11.26 9.19 15.20
C LEU A 30 10.33 10.28 15.75
N GLY A 31 10.90 11.43 16.09
CA GLY A 31 10.12 12.59 16.52
C GLY A 31 9.34 13.21 15.34
N PHE A 32 8.18 13.81 15.65
CA PHE A 32 7.37 14.52 14.64
C PHE A 32 8.16 15.62 13.92
N GLU A 33 9.05 16.32 14.62
CA GLU A 33 9.90 17.34 14.01
C GLU A 33 10.83 16.79 12.94
N ALA A 34 11.46 15.64 13.19
CA ALA A 34 12.34 14.98 12.23
C ALA A 34 11.54 14.47 11.01
N LEU A 35 10.35 13.92 11.25
CA LEU A 35 9.43 13.52 10.18
C LEU A 35 9.01 14.73 9.32
N LEU A 36 8.68 15.86 9.95
CA LEU A 36 8.31 17.09 9.27
C LEU A 36 9.47 17.68 8.46
N ALA A 37 10.69 17.68 9.02
CA ALA A 37 11.88 18.12 8.30
C ALA A 37 12.15 17.27 7.06
N HIS A 38 11.99 15.94 7.18
CA HIS A 38 12.09 15.03 6.05
C HIS A 38 11.00 15.30 5.00
N ALA A 39 9.76 15.59 5.41
CA ALA A 39 8.67 15.95 4.51
C ALA A 39 9.00 17.17 3.65
N ILE A 40 9.51 18.22 4.30
CA ILE A 40 9.90 19.49 3.67
C ILE A 40 11.06 19.26 2.69
N ALA A 41 12.08 18.50 3.09
CA ALA A 41 13.24 18.20 2.24
C ALA A 41 12.88 17.44 0.95
N HIS A 42 11.73 16.76 0.93
CA HIS A 42 11.22 16.01 -0.20
C HIS A 42 9.97 16.63 -0.85
N SER A 43 9.69 17.91 -0.58
CA SER A 43 8.55 18.66 -1.14
C SER A 43 7.18 17.98 -0.92
N CYS A 44 7.05 17.23 0.16
CA CYS A 44 5.84 16.54 0.59
C CYS A 44 5.07 17.36 1.65
N ASP A 45 5.34 18.66 1.76
CA ASP A 45 4.86 19.58 2.80
C ASP A 45 3.86 20.64 2.28
N GLN A 46 3.27 20.42 1.11
CA GLN A 46 2.31 21.37 0.51
C GLN A 46 1.20 21.76 1.50
N ARG A 47 0.75 20.79 2.31
CA ARG A 47 -0.11 21.00 3.47
C ARG A 47 0.10 19.88 4.49
N VAL A 48 0.17 20.22 5.77
CA VAL A 48 0.37 19.28 6.87
C VAL A 48 -0.84 19.31 7.80
N PHE A 49 -1.43 18.15 8.05
CA PHE A 49 -2.54 17.97 8.98
C PHE A 49 -2.03 17.33 10.27
N ALA A 50 -1.99 18.10 11.35
CA ALA A 50 -1.50 17.67 12.65
C ALA A 50 -2.63 17.05 13.50
N THR A 51 -2.34 15.94 14.20
CA THR A 51 -3.36 15.23 15.00
C THR A 51 -3.38 15.64 16.47
N SER A 52 -2.38 16.41 16.94
CA SER A 52 -2.32 17.00 18.28
C SER A 52 -1.90 18.47 18.26
N ASP A 53 -2.17 19.20 19.35
CA ASP A 53 -1.83 20.63 19.45
C ASP A 53 -0.32 20.84 19.46
N ALA A 54 0.43 19.96 20.14
CA ALA A 54 1.89 20.00 20.14
C ALA A 54 2.48 19.85 18.73
N GLN A 55 1.90 18.97 17.90
CA GLN A 55 2.31 18.81 16.50
C GLN A 55 1.94 20.04 15.66
N LEU A 56 0.74 20.59 15.88
CA LEU A 56 0.26 21.75 15.15
C LEU A 56 1.14 22.98 15.40
N GLU A 57 1.46 23.25 16.66
CA GLU A 57 2.35 24.35 17.05
C GLU A 57 3.73 24.20 16.41
N LEU A 58 4.30 23.00 16.44
CA LEU A 58 5.60 22.73 15.83
C LEU A 58 5.56 22.89 14.30
N ALA A 59 4.51 22.40 13.66
CA ALA A 59 4.34 22.53 12.21
C ALA A 59 4.11 23.99 11.79
N ARG A 60 3.32 24.76 12.54
CA ARG A 60 3.07 26.18 12.28
C ARG A 60 4.33 27.02 12.34
N LYS A 61 5.25 26.72 13.27
CA LYS A 61 6.55 27.40 13.35
C LYS A 61 7.38 27.26 12.07
N LYS A 62 7.26 26.15 11.33
CA LYS A 62 8.04 25.89 10.11
C LYS A 62 7.27 26.20 8.82
N LEU A 63 5.94 26.00 8.81
CA LEU A 63 5.11 26.02 7.60
C LEU A 63 4.05 27.12 7.58
N GLY A 64 3.83 27.83 8.70
CA GLY A 64 2.80 28.85 8.83
C GLY A 64 1.39 28.33 8.53
N ALA A 65 0.67 29.03 7.66
CA ALA A 65 -0.71 28.70 7.27
C ALA A 65 -0.86 27.35 6.53
N ARG A 66 0.24 26.71 6.11
CA ARG A 66 0.21 25.37 5.50
C ARG A 66 0.05 24.24 6.53
N ALA A 67 0.15 24.55 7.82
CA ALA A 67 -0.09 23.61 8.91
C ALA A 67 -1.49 23.80 9.51
N GLU A 68 -2.32 22.78 9.41
CA GLU A 68 -3.71 22.80 9.86
C GLU A 68 -3.97 21.70 10.89
N ARG A 69 -4.91 21.94 11.80
CA ARG A 69 -5.39 20.88 12.68
C ARG A 69 -6.15 19.88 11.81
N PHE A 70 -5.83 18.61 11.95
CA PHE A 70 -6.65 17.57 11.35
C PHE A 70 -8.04 17.61 11.98
N GLN A 71 -9.06 17.88 11.16
CA GLN A 71 -10.47 17.88 11.53
C GLN A 71 -11.22 17.08 10.46
N GLY A 72 -11.98 16.07 10.89
CA GLY A 72 -12.79 15.23 10.02
C GLY A 72 -12.34 13.76 9.94
N GLU A 73 -12.87 13.05 8.95
CA GLU A 73 -12.57 11.65 8.72
C GLU A 73 -11.51 11.48 7.63
N LEU A 74 -10.57 10.57 7.91
CA LEU A 74 -9.60 10.15 6.92
C LEU A 74 -10.22 9.04 6.07
N ARG A 75 -10.72 9.41 4.88
CA ARG A 75 -11.29 8.41 3.96
C ARG A 75 -10.16 7.66 3.31
N ARG A 76 -10.19 6.32 3.38
CA ARG A 76 -9.24 5.51 2.61
C ARG A 76 -9.46 5.81 1.13
N ALA A 77 -8.38 5.98 0.38
CA ALA A 77 -8.46 5.73 -1.05
C ALA A 77 -9.03 4.32 -1.22
N LYS A 78 -9.95 4.11 -2.17
CA LYS A 78 -10.44 2.75 -2.48
C LYS A 78 -9.22 1.84 -2.61
N ASP A 79 -9.26 0.68 -1.96
CA ASP A 79 -8.11 -0.24 -1.87
C ASP A 79 -7.51 -0.58 -3.27
N ASP A 80 -8.31 -0.43 -4.33
CA ASP A 80 -7.91 -0.59 -5.73
C ASP A 80 -6.82 0.40 -6.20
N ASP A 81 -6.79 1.64 -5.69
CA ASP A 81 -5.83 2.65 -6.17
C ASP A 81 -4.41 2.46 -5.61
N GLN A 82 -4.25 1.78 -4.46
CA GLN A 82 -2.92 1.54 -3.87
C GLN A 82 -2.17 0.36 -4.49
N LEU A 83 -2.88 -0.53 -5.19
CA LEU A 83 -2.35 -1.78 -5.73
C LEU A 83 -2.39 -1.79 -7.27
N TYR A 84 -2.25 -0.63 -7.91
CA TYR A 84 -2.35 -0.44 -9.35
C TYR A 84 -1.54 -1.45 -10.19
N TYR A 85 -0.28 -1.71 -9.84
CA TYR A 85 0.57 -2.64 -10.59
C TYR A 85 0.17 -4.09 -10.34
N LEU A 86 -0.17 -4.43 -9.09
CA LEU A 86 -0.68 -5.75 -8.73
C LEU A 86 -2.01 -6.03 -9.45
N GLY A 87 -2.95 -5.08 -9.47
CA GLY A 87 -4.27 -5.22 -10.10
C GLY A 87 -4.23 -5.49 -11.61
N ARG A 88 -3.09 -5.22 -12.27
CA ARG A 88 -2.84 -5.50 -13.70
C ARG A 88 -1.99 -6.74 -13.95
N SER A 89 -1.68 -7.49 -12.90
CA SER A 89 -0.90 -8.72 -12.97
C SER A 89 -1.76 -9.93 -12.61
N PRO A 90 -1.46 -11.13 -13.15
CA PRO A 90 -2.03 -12.39 -12.66
C PRO A 90 -1.87 -12.58 -11.14
N LEU A 91 -0.86 -11.96 -10.54
CA LEU A 91 -0.60 -11.95 -9.10
C LEU A 91 -1.77 -11.41 -8.27
N ARG A 92 -2.68 -10.61 -8.84
CA ARG A 92 -3.87 -10.08 -8.12
C ARG A 92 -4.77 -11.15 -7.56
N PHE A 93 -4.77 -12.34 -8.17
CA PHE A 93 -5.61 -13.45 -7.78
C PHE A 93 -5.00 -14.29 -6.66
N LEU A 94 -3.73 -14.10 -6.32
CA LEU A 94 -3.12 -14.87 -5.23
C LEU A 94 -3.74 -14.49 -3.88
N PRO A 95 -3.92 -15.45 -2.95
CA PRO A 95 -4.27 -15.16 -1.57
C PRO A 95 -3.07 -14.53 -0.86
N LEU A 96 -2.91 -13.22 -1.05
CA LEU A 96 -1.85 -12.41 -0.43
C LEU A 96 -2.38 -11.73 0.83
N THR A 97 -1.57 -11.72 1.87
CA THR A 97 -1.79 -10.78 2.99
C THR A 97 -1.63 -9.34 2.51
N SER A 98 -2.15 -8.36 3.26
CA SER A 98 -2.01 -6.94 2.90
C SER A 98 -0.55 -6.53 2.72
N LEU A 99 0.34 -7.02 3.58
CA LEU A 99 1.78 -6.76 3.49
C LEU A 99 2.40 -7.39 2.22
N GLN A 100 2.07 -8.65 1.92
CA GLN A 100 2.54 -9.30 0.69
C GLN A 100 2.05 -8.57 -0.56
N ALA A 101 0.78 -8.14 -0.60
CA ALA A 101 0.22 -7.40 -1.72
C ALA A 101 0.96 -6.07 -1.96
N GLN A 102 1.30 -5.35 -0.89
CA GLN A 102 2.10 -4.13 -0.97
C GLN A 102 3.53 -4.39 -1.48
N LEU A 103 4.20 -5.42 -0.97
CA LEU A 103 5.55 -5.80 -1.40
C LEU A 103 5.58 -6.21 -2.87
N VAL A 104 4.60 -7.01 -3.30
CA VAL A 104 4.45 -7.45 -4.69
C VAL A 104 4.15 -6.26 -5.60
N ASN A 105 3.22 -5.39 -5.23
CA ASN A 105 2.91 -4.17 -6.00
C ASN A 105 4.14 -3.26 -6.15
N ALA A 106 4.93 -3.10 -5.09
CA ALA A 106 6.17 -2.33 -5.14
C ALA A 106 7.24 -2.98 -6.03
N ALA A 107 7.34 -4.32 -6.04
CA ALA A 107 8.25 -5.06 -6.89
C ALA A 107 7.84 -5.02 -8.38
N LEU A 108 6.55 -4.91 -8.67
CA LEU A 108 6.02 -4.74 -10.03
C LEU A 108 6.16 -3.30 -10.57
N ALA A 109 6.38 -2.32 -9.70
CA ALA A 109 6.50 -0.92 -10.11
C ALA A 109 7.76 -0.71 -10.99
N PRO A 110 7.67 0.11 -12.06
CA PRO A 110 8.84 0.44 -12.88
C PRO A 110 9.98 1.02 -12.04
N ALA A 111 11.22 0.69 -12.38
CA ALA A 111 12.41 1.15 -11.64
C ALA A 111 12.54 2.69 -11.54
N ARG A 112 11.87 3.44 -12.42
CA ARG A 112 11.80 4.92 -12.38
C ARG A 112 10.88 5.45 -11.28
N VAL A 113 9.93 4.64 -10.81
CA VAL A 113 8.93 4.98 -9.79
C VAL A 113 9.40 4.58 -8.40
N SER A 114 10.25 3.56 -8.28
CA SER A 114 10.80 3.11 -7.00
C SER A 114 12.26 2.69 -7.12
N ARG A 115 13.15 3.38 -6.38
CA ARG A 115 14.55 2.94 -6.22
C ARG A 115 14.66 1.57 -5.55
N ALA A 116 13.65 1.18 -4.75
CA ALA A 116 13.58 -0.14 -4.13
C ALA A 116 13.13 -1.25 -5.10
N ALA A 117 12.47 -0.90 -6.20
CA ALA A 117 12.03 -1.84 -7.24
C ALA A 117 13.17 -2.29 -8.17
N LYS A 118 14.33 -1.62 -8.13
CA LYS A 118 15.42 -1.82 -9.09
C LYS A 118 15.90 -3.29 -9.18
N HIS A 119 15.67 -4.11 -8.15
CA HIS A 119 16.14 -5.51 -8.11
C HIS A 119 15.24 -6.49 -7.32
N ARG A 120 13.95 -6.20 -7.09
CA ARG A 120 13.08 -7.13 -6.33
C ARG A 120 12.23 -7.96 -7.26
N ASP A 121 12.49 -9.26 -7.32
CA ASP A 121 11.58 -10.24 -7.91
C ASP A 121 10.29 -10.29 -7.06
N PRO A 122 9.09 -10.03 -7.61
CA PRO A 122 7.83 -10.16 -6.89
C PRO A 122 7.64 -11.53 -6.22
N ARG A 123 8.24 -12.59 -6.77
CA ARG A 123 8.17 -13.97 -6.24
C ARG A 123 8.93 -14.16 -4.94
N SER A 124 9.89 -13.28 -4.62
CA SER A 124 10.67 -13.33 -3.37
C SER A 124 9.81 -13.15 -2.11
N SER A 125 8.62 -12.55 -2.24
CA SER A 125 7.66 -12.34 -1.15
C SER A 125 6.58 -13.43 -1.08
N LEU A 126 6.65 -14.45 -1.94
CA LEU A 126 5.68 -15.52 -2.05
C LEU A 126 6.20 -16.80 -1.41
N SER A 127 5.31 -17.51 -0.71
CA SER A 127 5.59 -18.88 -0.26
C SER A 127 5.67 -19.85 -1.45
N PRO A 128 6.32 -21.03 -1.30
CA PRO A 128 6.35 -22.04 -2.36
C PRO A 128 4.96 -22.45 -2.87
N ARG A 129 3.97 -22.55 -1.96
CA ARG A 129 2.57 -22.81 -2.30
C ARG A 129 1.97 -21.71 -3.18
N GLN A 130 2.22 -20.44 -2.84
CA GLN A 130 1.75 -19.31 -3.65
C GLN A 130 2.42 -19.24 -5.02
N GLN A 131 3.69 -19.66 -5.15
CA GLN A 131 4.38 -19.74 -6.44
C GLN A 131 3.80 -20.85 -7.33
N GLU A 132 3.49 -22.01 -6.76
CA GLU A 132 2.80 -23.08 -7.48
C GLU A 132 1.39 -22.65 -7.91
N LEU A 133 0.64 -22.01 -7.01
CA LEU A 133 -0.68 -21.47 -7.31
C LEU A 133 -0.64 -20.42 -8.43
N LEU A 134 0.40 -19.57 -8.45
CA LEU A 134 0.62 -18.60 -9.52
C LEU A 134 0.78 -19.29 -10.88
N ARG A 135 1.55 -20.39 -10.96
CA ARG A 135 1.69 -21.14 -12.22
C ARG A 135 0.35 -21.66 -12.72
N ARG A 136 -0.50 -22.16 -11.81
CA ARG A 136 -1.85 -22.65 -12.16
C ARG A 136 -2.76 -21.52 -12.63
N ILE A 137 -2.71 -20.36 -11.97
CA ILE A 137 -3.43 -19.15 -12.38
C ILE A 137 -3.00 -18.72 -13.78
N GLU A 138 -1.69 -18.59 -14.02
CA GLU A 138 -1.15 -18.20 -15.33
C GLU A 138 -1.57 -19.20 -16.42
N GLN A 139 -1.52 -20.50 -16.13
CA GLN A 139 -1.96 -21.54 -17.05
C GLN A 139 -3.46 -21.46 -17.34
N ALA A 140 -4.31 -21.25 -16.32
CA ALA A 140 -5.75 -21.12 -16.51
C ALA A 140 -6.10 -19.88 -17.33
N LEU A 141 -5.51 -18.72 -17.00
CA LEU A 141 -5.72 -17.47 -17.73
C LEU A 141 -5.24 -17.53 -19.19
N SER A 142 -4.21 -18.36 -19.48
CA SER A 142 -3.76 -18.59 -20.86
C SER A 142 -4.76 -19.39 -21.70
N ARG A 143 -5.60 -20.22 -21.06
CA ARG A 143 -6.65 -21.02 -21.72
C ARG A 143 -7.95 -20.22 -21.84
N ASP A 144 -8.33 -19.55 -20.77
CA ASP A 144 -9.50 -18.68 -20.71
C ASP A 144 -9.20 -17.45 -19.84
N ALA A 145 -9.13 -16.29 -20.48
CA ALA A 145 -8.83 -15.02 -19.81
C ALA A 145 -9.90 -14.60 -18.78
N LYS A 146 -11.11 -15.17 -18.86
CA LYS A 146 -12.26 -14.83 -18.01
C LYS A 146 -12.54 -15.86 -16.92
N VAL A 147 -11.76 -16.94 -16.82
CA VAL A 147 -12.01 -18.04 -15.87
C VAL A 147 -12.06 -17.56 -14.40
N LEU A 148 -11.34 -16.48 -14.10
CA LEU A 148 -11.27 -15.85 -12.77
C LEU A 148 -12.05 -14.53 -12.67
N ASP A 149 -12.88 -14.17 -13.66
CA ASP A 149 -13.70 -12.97 -13.58
C ASP A 149 -14.68 -13.05 -12.39
N GLY A 150 -14.85 -11.91 -11.72
CA GLY A 150 -15.65 -11.77 -10.51
C GLY A 150 -15.00 -12.33 -9.24
N LEU A 151 -13.77 -12.85 -9.31
CA LEU A 151 -13.03 -13.30 -8.15
C LEU A 151 -12.16 -12.16 -7.61
N GLU A 152 -12.54 -11.61 -6.46
CA GLU A 152 -11.83 -10.51 -5.79
C GLU A 152 -11.13 -11.00 -4.52
N ARG A 153 -9.83 -10.68 -4.41
CA ARG A 153 -9.02 -11.05 -3.25
C ARG A 153 -9.48 -10.24 -2.03
N PRO A 154 -9.84 -10.89 -0.91
CA PRO A 154 -10.22 -10.17 0.29
C PRO A 154 -9.02 -9.43 0.91
N SER A 155 -9.30 -8.31 1.57
CA SER A 155 -8.31 -7.57 2.35
C SER A 155 -8.10 -8.14 3.76
N ALA A 156 -9.09 -8.86 4.29
CA ALA A 156 -9.09 -9.49 5.61
C ALA A 156 -8.39 -10.86 5.59
N MET A 157 -7.52 -11.12 6.57
CA MET A 157 -6.70 -12.35 6.62
C MET A 157 -7.54 -13.60 6.86
N GLU A 158 -8.54 -13.50 7.73
CA GLU A 158 -9.47 -14.57 8.07
C GLU A 158 -10.31 -15.05 6.89
N LYS A 159 -10.35 -14.29 5.78
CA LYS A 159 -11.06 -14.63 4.55
C LYS A 159 -10.17 -15.23 3.47
N LEU A 160 -8.86 -15.30 3.66
CA LEU A 160 -7.93 -15.80 2.65
C LEU A 160 -8.10 -17.31 2.40
N ASP A 161 -8.39 -18.09 3.44
CA ASP A 161 -8.58 -19.54 3.30
C ASP A 161 -9.85 -19.87 2.50
N GLU A 162 -10.97 -19.21 2.83
CA GLU A 162 -12.23 -19.31 2.08
C GLU A 162 -12.04 -18.92 0.61
N TYR A 163 -11.30 -17.83 0.38
CA TYR A 163 -10.97 -17.34 -0.96
C TYR A 163 -10.08 -18.32 -1.74
N GLU A 164 -9.05 -18.91 -1.12
CA GLU A 164 -8.18 -19.87 -1.79
C GLU A 164 -8.96 -21.12 -2.22
N VAL A 165 -9.91 -21.59 -1.40
CA VAL A 165 -10.80 -22.71 -1.79
C VAL A 165 -11.64 -22.33 -3.01
N ALA A 166 -12.21 -21.13 -3.06
CA ALA A 166 -12.99 -20.66 -4.20
C ALA A 166 -12.14 -20.55 -5.48
N LEU A 167 -10.93 -20.01 -5.36
CA LEU A 167 -9.94 -19.93 -6.43
C LEU A 167 -9.60 -21.32 -6.97
N MET A 168 -9.27 -22.26 -6.09
CA MET A 168 -8.90 -23.63 -6.48
C MET A 168 -10.03 -24.34 -7.23
N ARG A 169 -11.29 -24.12 -6.85
CA ARG A 169 -12.45 -24.65 -7.59
C ARG A 169 -12.53 -24.10 -9.01
N ARG A 170 -12.25 -22.80 -9.21
CA ARG A 170 -12.21 -22.18 -10.54
C ARG A 170 -11.08 -22.72 -11.40
N LEU A 171 -9.94 -23.07 -10.80
CA LEU A 171 -8.78 -23.61 -11.52
C LEU A 171 -8.93 -25.10 -11.90
N GLN A 172 -9.93 -25.81 -11.36
CA GLN A 172 -10.21 -27.22 -11.64
C GLN A 172 -11.32 -27.45 -12.67
N GLY A 173 -12.14 -26.43 -12.96
CA GLY A 173 -13.16 -26.45 -14.00
C GLY A 173 -12.58 -26.14 -15.38
#